data_AF-A0A7S2TC86-F1
#
_entry.id   AF-A0A7S2TC86-F1
#
_cell.length_a   1.000
_cell.length_b   1.000
_cell.length_c   1.000
_cell.angle_alpha   90.00
_cell.angle_beta   90.00
_cell.angle_gamma   90.00
#
_symmetry.space_group_name_H-M   'P 1'
#
loop_
_entity.id
_entity.type
_entity.pdbx_description
1 polymer ?
#
loop_
_entity_poly.entity_id
_entity_poly.type
_entity_poly.pdbx_seq_one_letter_code
_entity_poly.pdbx_strand_id
1 'polypeptide(L)'
;RAFGEDVDFQDFIKVPKARESFLEYCETEFAGENIDYLTAVEKLERINKKRMRKSVLRSLNVSIEGMKSMKKKLCEKQAKYIMENWVLDDSPHPVSMEGRIQQTLIERYKKNDFSFDMFEPSKELVYSILETDNFERYKKKPEFKEVLRTIGEYR
;
A
#
# COMPACT_ATOMS: atom_id res chain seq x y z
N ARG A 1 18.81 -10.97 -9.17
CA ARG A 1 19.73 -9.81 -9.11
C ARG A 1 20.15 -9.62 -7.65
N ALA A 2 21.35 -9.13 -7.38
CA ALA A 2 21.89 -8.98 -6.03
C ALA A 2 21.82 -7.47 -5.84
N PHE A 3 21.08 -7.06 -4.82
CA PHE A 3 20.87 -5.65 -4.55
C PHE A 3 22.18 -5.11 -3.96
N GLY A 4 22.79 -4.13 -4.64
CA GLY A 4 23.95 -3.41 -4.13
C GLY A 4 23.53 -2.18 -3.34
N GLU A 5 24.50 -1.44 -2.81
CA GLU A 5 24.25 -0.18 -2.09
C GLU A 5 23.57 0.89 -2.98
N ASP A 6 23.68 0.75 -4.30
CA ASP A 6 23.01 1.60 -5.30
C ASP A 6 21.64 1.07 -5.75
N VAL A 7 21.00 0.20 -4.95
CA VAL A 7 19.65 -0.27 -5.28
C VAL A 7 18.67 0.90 -5.38
N ASP A 8 17.91 0.89 -6.47
CA ASP A 8 16.79 1.79 -6.73
C ASP A 8 15.63 1.49 -5.78
N PHE A 9 14.97 2.55 -5.29
CA PHE A 9 13.88 2.40 -4.32
C PHE A 9 12.73 1.54 -4.85
N GLN A 10 12.36 1.69 -6.12
CA GLN A 10 11.26 0.91 -6.72
C GLN A 10 11.60 -0.57 -6.77
N ASP A 11 12.87 -0.90 -7.01
CA ASP A 11 13.32 -2.29 -7.00
C ASP A 11 13.48 -2.84 -5.57
N PHE A 12 13.87 -2.00 -4.61
CA PHE A 12 13.95 -2.33 -3.20
C PHE A 12 12.57 -2.63 -2.60
N ILE A 13 11.62 -1.72 -2.77
CA ILE A 13 10.28 -1.79 -2.15
C ILE A 13 9.43 -2.94 -2.72
N LYS A 14 9.77 -3.47 -3.90
CA LYS A 14 9.12 -4.68 -4.45
C LYS A 14 9.44 -5.94 -3.65
N VAL A 15 10.61 -6.00 -3.01
CA VAL A 15 11.03 -7.17 -2.22
C VAL A 15 10.34 -7.09 -0.84
N PRO A 16 9.48 -8.06 -0.47
CA PRO A 16 8.68 -7.95 0.75
C PRO A 16 9.51 -7.71 2.03
N LYS A 17 10.63 -8.42 2.18
CA LYS A 17 11.53 -8.28 3.34
C LYS A 17 12.26 -6.93 3.38
N ALA A 18 12.66 -6.43 2.22
CA ALA A 18 13.29 -5.12 2.10
C ALA A 18 12.29 -4.01 2.43
N ARG A 19 11.07 -4.12 1.87
CA ARG A 19 9.95 -3.22 2.18
C ARG A 19 9.66 -3.20 3.67
N GLU A 20 9.44 -4.35 4.29
CA GLU A 20 9.16 -4.46 5.73
C GLU A 20 10.21 -3.73 6.57
N SER A 21 11.50 -4.00 6.34
CA SER A 21 12.60 -3.35 7.06
C SER A 21 12.66 -1.83 6.87
N PHE A 22 12.29 -1.33 5.68
CA PHE A 22 12.21 0.11 5.43
C PHE A 22 10.99 0.76 6.07
N LEU A 23 9.84 0.08 6.05
CA LEU A 23 8.63 0.59 6.72
C LEU A 23 8.84 0.68 8.24
N GLU A 24 9.51 -0.31 8.86
CA GLU A 24 9.91 -0.25 10.27
C GLU A 24 10.79 0.96 10.57
N TYR A 25 11.75 1.29 9.70
CA TYR A 25 12.55 2.50 9.84
C TYR A 25 11.69 3.77 9.78
N CYS A 26 10.79 3.86 8.81
CA CYS A 26 9.90 5.01 8.65
C CYS A 26 8.97 5.23 9.86
N GLU A 27 8.53 4.16 10.53
CA GLU A 27 7.77 4.25 11.78
C GLU A 27 8.58 4.96 12.89
N THR A 28 9.91 4.78 12.93
CA THR A 28 10.78 5.45 13.91
C THR A 28 11.04 6.94 13.63
N GLU A 29 10.83 7.41 12.40
CA GLU A 29 11.09 8.79 11.98
C GLU A 29 9.82 9.66 11.85
N PHE A 30 8.71 9.28 12.51
CA PHE A 30 7.42 9.98 12.44
C PHE A 30 6.80 10.06 11.03
N ALA A 31 7.18 9.16 10.12
CA ALA A 31 6.49 9.00 8.83
C ALA A 31 5.23 8.10 8.93
N GLY A 32 4.72 7.89 10.15
CA GLY A 32 3.65 6.93 10.46
C GLY A 32 2.40 7.09 9.58
N GLU A 33 1.98 8.33 9.31
CA GLU A 33 0.77 8.57 8.50
C GLU A 33 0.92 8.07 7.05
N ASN A 34 2.10 8.24 6.44
CA ASN A 34 2.40 7.72 5.10
C ASN A 34 2.40 6.18 5.10
N ILE A 35 2.95 5.57 6.14
CA ILE A 35 3.04 4.12 6.29
C ILE A 35 1.66 3.50 6.56
N ASP A 36 0.85 4.12 7.41
CA ASP A 36 -0.52 3.71 7.71
C ASP A 36 -1.40 3.77 6.46
N TYR A 37 -1.28 4.86 5.70
CA TYR A 37 -1.95 5.01 4.42
C TYR A 37 -1.56 3.91 3.43
N LEU A 38 -0.26 3.69 3.20
CA LEU A 38 0.23 2.64 2.30
C LEU A 38 -0.24 1.25 2.75
N THR A 39 -0.22 0.98 4.05
CA THR A 39 -0.71 -0.27 4.63
C THR A 39 -2.19 -0.48 4.37
N ALA A 40 -3.00 0.58 4.50
CA ALA A 40 -4.42 0.54 4.20
C ALA A 40 -4.69 0.28 2.72
N VAL A 41 -3.92 0.91 1.82
CA VAL A 41 -4.00 0.68 0.36
C VAL A 41 -3.58 -0.75 0.00
N GLU A 42 -2.47 -1.26 0.55
CA GLU A 42 -2.06 -2.66 0.33
C GLU A 42 -3.12 -3.66 0.79
N LYS A 43 -3.78 -3.38 1.92
CA LYS A 43 -4.89 -4.21 2.42
C LYS A 43 -6.05 -4.26 1.42
N LEU A 44 -6.38 -3.15 0.77
CA LEU A 44 -7.37 -3.11 -0.31
C LEU A 44 -6.95 -4.02 -1.47
N GLU A 45 -5.72 -3.90 -1.94
CA GLU A 45 -5.21 -4.73 -3.04
C GLU A 45 -5.19 -6.23 -2.70
N ARG A 46 -4.84 -6.57 -1.45
CA ARG A 46 -4.83 -7.97 -0.97
C ARG A 46 -6.21 -8.61 -1.04
N ILE A 47 -7.29 -7.85 -0.82
CA ILE A 47 -8.67 -8.34 -0.98
C ILE A 47 -8.91 -8.81 -2.42
N ASN A 48 -8.40 -8.07 -3.41
CA ASN A 48 -8.51 -8.46 -4.81
C ASN A 48 -7.73 -9.74 -5.10
N LYS A 49 -6.44 -9.75 -4.69
CA LYS A 49 -5.49 -10.85 -4.92
C LYS A 49 -5.89 -12.15 -4.20
N LYS A 50 -6.64 -12.07 -3.09
CA LYS A 50 -7.07 -13.24 -2.32
C LYS A 50 -8.00 -14.13 -3.15
N ARG A 51 -7.56 -15.36 -3.40
CA ARG A 51 -8.34 -16.40 -4.09
C ARG A 51 -9.07 -17.28 -3.08
N MET A 52 -10.38 -17.40 -3.24
CA MET A 52 -11.17 -18.38 -2.47
C MET A 52 -11.06 -19.75 -3.12
N ARG A 53 -10.74 -20.79 -2.32
CA ARG A 53 -10.68 -22.16 -2.80
C ARG A 53 -12.08 -22.66 -3.15
N LYS A 54 -12.22 -23.41 -4.25
CA LYS A 54 -13.51 -23.97 -4.69
C LYS A 54 -14.20 -24.81 -3.61
N SER A 55 -13.45 -25.54 -2.80
CA SER A 55 -13.97 -26.32 -1.67
C SER A 55 -14.62 -25.44 -0.59
N VAL A 56 -14.00 -24.30 -0.27
CA VAL A 56 -14.53 -23.32 0.69
C VAL A 56 -15.80 -22.65 0.16
N LEU A 57 -15.85 -22.34 -1.14
CA LEU A 57 -17.07 -21.79 -1.75
C LEU A 57 -18.24 -22.77 -1.67
N ARG A 58 -17.98 -24.07 -1.92
CA ARG A 58 -18.98 -25.12 -1.77
C ARG A 58 -19.44 -25.28 -0.33
N SER A 59 -18.53 -25.28 0.65
CA SER A 59 -18.91 -25.42 2.06
C SER A 59 -19.71 -24.24 2.59
N LEU A 60 -19.47 -23.03 2.07
CA LEU A 60 -20.23 -21.83 2.43
C LEU A 60 -21.51 -21.65 1.61
N ASN A 61 -21.81 -22.57 0.69
CA ASN A 61 -22.92 -22.48 -0.27
C ASN A 61 -22.95 -21.13 -1.05
N VAL A 62 -21.77 -20.57 -1.34
CA VAL A 62 -21.62 -19.28 -2.01
C VAL A 62 -21.43 -19.48 -3.51
N SER A 63 -22.29 -18.85 -4.31
CA SER A 63 -22.17 -18.81 -5.77
C SER A 63 -21.02 -17.90 -6.23
N ILE A 64 -20.60 -18.04 -7.49
CA ILE A 64 -19.59 -17.14 -8.08
C ILE A 64 -20.05 -15.68 -8.02
N GLU A 65 -21.34 -15.42 -8.27
CA GLU A 65 -21.91 -14.08 -8.22
C GLU A 65 -21.97 -13.53 -6.79
N GLY A 66 -22.32 -14.37 -5.81
CA GLY A 66 -22.26 -14.01 -4.40
C GLY A 66 -20.84 -13.64 -3.95
N MET A 67 -19.83 -14.35 -4.46
CA MET A 67 -18.42 -14.05 -4.18
C MET A 67 -17.97 -12.72 -4.81
N LYS A 68 -18.37 -12.43 -6.05
CA LYS A 68 -18.11 -11.13 -6.70
C LYS A 68 -18.76 -9.99 -5.92
N SER A 69 -20.03 -10.13 -5.55
CA SER A 69 -20.76 -9.16 -4.73
C SER A 69 -20.07 -8.93 -3.38
N MET A 70 -19.61 -10.00 -2.73
CA MET A 70 -18.87 -9.89 -1.48
C MET A 70 -17.54 -9.15 -1.64
N LYS A 71 -16.76 -9.45 -2.69
CA LYS A 71 -15.52 -8.72 -2.99
C LYS A 71 -15.79 -7.25 -3.27
N LYS A 72 -16.86 -6.92 -4.01
CA LYS A 72 -17.26 -5.52 -4.28
C LYS A 72 -17.56 -4.77 -2.98
N LYS A 73 -18.33 -5.37 -2.07
CA LYS A 73 -18.62 -4.78 -0.74
C LYS A 73 -17.36 -4.58 0.11
N LEU A 74 -16.43 -5.54 0.07
CA LEU A 74 -15.15 -5.42 0.77
C LEU A 74 -14.27 -4.32 0.17
N CYS A 75 -14.25 -4.19 -1.16
CA CYS A 75 -13.58 -3.10 -1.88
C CYS A 75 -14.13 -1.74 -1.41
N GLU A 76 -15.45 -1.57 -1.49
CA GLU A 76 -16.13 -0.34 -1.09
C GLU A 76 -15.85 0.01 0.37
N LYS A 77 -16.00 -0.95 1.28
CA LYS A 77 -15.76 -0.71 2.71
C LYS A 77 -14.33 -0.24 2.99
N GLN A 78 -13.34 -0.91 2.39
CA GLN A 78 -11.94 -0.58 2.62
C GLN A 78 -11.55 0.74 1.91
N ALA A 79 -12.09 1.01 0.72
CA ALA A 79 -11.85 2.26 0.00
C ALA A 79 -12.44 3.47 0.75
N LYS A 80 -13.67 3.36 1.28
CA LYS A 80 -14.28 4.40 2.11
C LYS A 80 -13.43 4.71 3.34
N TYR A 81 -12.98 3.67 4.04
CA TYR A 81 -12.07 3.81 5.18
C TYR A 81 -10.80 4.59 4.80
N ILE A 82 -10.17 4.27 3.66
CA ILE A 82 -8.98 5.01 3.19
C ILE A 82 -9.32 6.48 2.90
N MET A 83 -10.43 6.73 2.22
CA MET A 83 -10.86 8.08 1.87
C MET A 83 -11.07 8.95 3.12
N GLU A 84 -11.83 8.44 4.09
CA GLU A 84 -12.23 9.16 5.31
C GLU A 84 -11.07 9.41 6.28
N ASN A 85 -10.02 8.58 6.25
CA ASN A 85 -8.92 8.69 7.22
C ASN A 85 -7.71 9.48 6.69
N TRP A 86 -7.50 9.53 5.37
CA TRP A 86 -6.30 10.14 4.78
C TRP A 86 -6.51 11.03 3.54
N VAL A 87 -7.66 10.99 2.85
CA VAL A 87 -7.84 11.65 1.54
C VAL A 87 -8.80 12.83 1.59
N LEU A 88 -9.93 12.72 2.29
CA LEU A 88 -10.91 13.81 2.38
C LEU A 88 -10.33 15.03 3.10
N ASP A 89 -10.85 16.22 2.83
CA ASP A 89 -10.36 17.47 3.41
C ASP A 89 -10.44 17.50 4.94
N ASP A 90 -11.39 16.75 5.52
CA ASP A 90 -11.63 16.60 6.96
C ASP A 90 -10.98 15.34 7.56
N SER A 91 -10.07 14.70 6.82
CA SER A 91 -9.37 13.51 7.29
C SER A 91 -8.56 13.80 8.56
N PRO A 92 -8.57 12.91 9.57
CA PRO A 92 -7.78 13.05 10.79
C PRO A 92 -6.26 12.96 10.54
N HIS A 93 -5.84 12.27 9.47
CA HIS A 93 -4.43 12.00 9.15
C HIS A 93 -4.16 12.28 7.66
N PRO A 94 -4.28 13.53 7.18
CA PRO A 94 -4.18 13.81 5.75
C PRO A 94 -2.76 13.56 5.25
N VAL A 95 -2.61 12.64 4.30
CA VAL A 95 -1.32 12.44 3.65
C VAL A 95 -1.10 13.59 2.66
N SER A 96 0.16 14.04 2.55
CA SER A 96 0.55 15.04 1.55
C SER A 96 0.32 14.50 0.13
N MET A 97 -0.79 14.90 -0.48
CA MET A 97 -1.16 14.52 -1.84
C MET A 97 -1.18 15.74 -2.77
N GLU A 98 -0.81 15.55 -4.03
CA GLU A 98 -0.99 16.58 -5.05
C GLU A 98 -2.50 16.81 -5.28
N GLY A 99 -2.93 18.08 -5.32
CA GLY A 99 -4.35 18.44 -5.36
C GLY A 99 -5.14 17.82 -6.52
N ARG A 100 -4.51 17.53 -7.67
CA ARG A 100 -5.17 16.85 -8.79
C ARG A 100 -5.52 15.38 -8.48
N ILE A 101 -4.62 14.67 -7.81
CA ILE A 101 -4.83 13.26 -7.42
C ILE A 101 -5.93 13.19 -6.36
N GLN A 102 -5.83 14.03 -5.34
CA GLN A 102 -6.82 14.12 -4.26
C GLN A 102 -8.22 14.43 -4.81
N GLN A 103 -8.32 15.44 -5.68
CA GLN A 103 -9.59 15.82 -6.32
C GLN A 103 -10.19 14.67 -7.14
N THR A 104 -9.36 13.94 -7.90
CA THR A 104 -9.81 12.77 -8.66
C THR A 104 -10.39 11.68 -7.74
N LEU A 105 -9.72 11.40 -6.62
CA LEU A 105 -10.19 10.44 -5.63
C LEU A 105 -11.52 10.89 -4.98
N ILE A 106 -11.63 12.17 -4.62
CA ILE A 106 -12.85 12.77 -4.06
C ILE A 106 -14.02 12.65 -5.03
N GLU A 107 -13.81 12.91 -6.32
CA GLU A 107 -14.86 12.78 -7.34
C GLU A 107 -15.34 11.33 -7.52
N ARG A 108 -14.42 10.36 -7.49
CA ARG A 108 -14.75 8.93 -7.53
C ARG A 108 -15.52 8.51 -6.29
N TYR A 109 -15.11 8.97 -5.12
CA TYR A 109 -15.82 8.75 -3.85
C TYR A 109 -17.25 9.27 -3.89
N LYS A 110 -17.47 10.50 -4.36
CA LYS A 110 -18.82 11.10 -4.51
C LYS A 110 -19.72 10.30 -5.47
N LYS A 111 -19.13 9.66 -6.49
CA LYS A 111 -19.84 8.81 -7.46
C LYS A 111 -20.02 7.35 -7.00
N ASN A 112 -19.52 6.98 -5.82
CA ASN A 112 -19.42 5.58 -5.36
C ASN A 112 -18.68 4.67 -6.36
N ASP A 113 -17.70 5.22 -7.08
CA ASP A 113 -16.87 4.49 -8.04
C ASP A 113 -15.61 3.97 -7.35
N PHE A 114 -15.73 2.79 -6.74
CA PHE A 114 -14.64 2.14 -6.01
C PHE A 114 -13.98 1.03 -6.84
N SER A 115 -12.66 1.09 -6.96
CA SER A 115 -11.86 0.05 -7.59
C SER A 115 -10.62 -0.29 -6.74
N PHE A 116 -10.10 -1.50 -6.89
CA PHE A 116 -8.96 -1.98 -6.09
C PHE A 116 -7.64 -1.26 -6.40
N ASP A 117 -7.58 -0.56 -7.53
CA ASP A 117 -6.45 0.17 -8.08
C ASP A 117 -6.66 1.69 -8.02
N MET A 118 -7.76 2.19 -7.45
CA MET A 118 -8.08 3.62 -7.48
C MET A 118 -7.02 4.51 -6.80
N PHE A 119 -6.27 3.95 -5.85
CA PHE A 119 -5.23 4.64 -5.09
C PHE A 119 -3.82 4.48 -5.68
N GLU A 120 -3.65 3.80 -6.82
CA GLU A 120 -2.32 3.60 -7.43
C GLU A 120 -1.56 4.92 -7.61
N PRO A 121 -2.15 6.00 -8.19
CA PRO A 121 -1.42 7.25 -8.39
C PRO A 121 -0.99 7.92 -7.08
N SER A 122 -1.86 7.91 -6.07
CA SER A 122 -1.54 8.44 -4.74
C SER A 122 -0.50 7.58 -4.01
N LYS A 123 -0.52 6.26 -4.20
CA LYS A 123 0.46 5.34 -3.62
C LYS A 123 1.86 5.61 -4.18
N GLU A 124 1.98 5.80 -5.49
CA GLU A 124 3.24 6.19 -6.15
C GLU A 124 3.77 7.51 -5.62
N LEU A 125 2.90 8.51 -5.41
CA LEU A 125 3.30 9.79 -4.83
C LEU A 125 3.85 9.64 -3.40
N VAL A 126 3.14 8.90 -2.54
CA VAL A 126 3.60 8.67 -1.16
C VAL A 126 4.91 7.90 -1.14
N TYR A 127 5.08 6.94 -2.05
CA TYR A 127 6.36 6.26 -2.23
C TYR A 127 7.48 7.21 -2.64
N SER A 128 7.24 8.15 -3.55
CA SER A 128 8.22 9.17 -3.94
C SER A 128 8.61 10.10 -2.78
N ILE A 129 7.65 10.46 -1.92
CA ILE A 129 7.92 11.23 -0.69
C ILE A 129 8.85 10.45 0.23
N LEU A 130 8.54 9.18 0.50
CA LEU A 130 9.36 8.29 1.34
C LEU A 130 10.74 8.03 0.73
N GLU A 131 10.82 7.89 -0.59
CA GLU A 131 12.08 7.76 -1.32
C GLU A 131 12.99 8.98 -1.09
N THR A 132 12.43 10.17 -1.29
CA THR A 132 13.19 11.42 -1.23
C THR A 132 13.63 11.76 0.19
N ASP A 133 12.78 11.55 1.20
CA ASP A 133 13.07 11.99 2.56
C ASP A 133 13.66 10.89 3.46
N ASN A 134 13.10 9.67 3.40
CA ASN A 134 13.44 8.59 4.33
C ASN A 134 14.42 7.58 3.74
N PHE A 135 14.30 7.21 2.46
CA PHE A 135 15.11 6.13 1.88
C PHE A 135 16.59 6.51 1.80
N GLU A 136 16.92 7.72 1.38
CA GLU A 136 18.31 8.21 1.37
C GLU A 136 18.96 8.26 2.77
N ARG A 137 18.15 8.46 3.82
CA ARG A 137 18.63 8.37 5.21
C ARG A 137 18.77 6.92 5.66
N TYR A 138 17.81 6.09 5.30
CA TYR A 138 17.80 4.66 5.60
C TYR A 138 19.01 3.94 5.01
N LYS A 139 19.45 4.28 3.79
CA LYS A 139 20.66 3.73 3.16
C LYS A 139 21.93 3.87 4.01
N LYS A 140 21.98 4.86 4.91
CA LYS A 140 23.12 5.13 5.80
C LYS A 140 23.07 4.32 7.11
N LYS A 141 21.97 3.62 7.36
CA LYS A 141 21.71 2.88 8.60
C LYS A 141 22.24 1.44 8.51
N PRO A 142 22.68 0.85 9.62
CA PRO A 142 23.17 -0.54 9.63
C PRO A 142 22.10 -1.57 9.22
N GLU A 143 20.83 -1.29 9.54
CA GLU A 143 19.68 -2.13 9.20
C GLU A 143 19.55 -2.34 7.69
N PHE A 144 19.83 -1.31 6.90
CA PHE A 144 19.83 -1.40 5.44
C PHE A 144 20.89 -2.39 4.92
N LYS A 145 22.09 -2.37 5.49
CA LYS A 145 23.16 -3.32 5.11
C LYS A 145 22.80 -4.76 5.48
N GLU A 146 22.17 -4.95 6.64
CA GLU A 146 21.73 -6.26 7.11
C GLU A 146 20.63 -6.84 6.20
N VAL A 147 19.65 -6.01 5.82
CA VAL A 147 18.59 -6.48 4.92
C VAL A 147 19.14 -6.77 3.53
N LEU A 148 20.06 -5.95 3.00
CA LEU A 148 20.75 -6.19 1.72
C LEU A 148 21.51 -7.51 1.71
N ARG A 149 22.25 -7.82 2.79
CA ARG A 149 22.92 -9.12 2.94
C ARG A 149 21.91 -10.25 2.87
N THR A 150 20.83 -10.14 3.64
CA THR A 150 19.84 -11.21 3.74
C THR A 150 19.07 -11.45 2.44
N ILE A 151 18.75 -10.39 1.68
CA ILE A 151 18.09 -10.54 0.37
C ILE A 151 19.08 -10.94 -0.73
N GLY A 152 20.37 -10.58 -0.60
CA GLY A 152 21.44 -10.98 -1.49
C GLY A 152 21.81 -12.46 -1.37
N GLU A 153 21.69 -13.01 -0.16
CA GLU A 153 21.79 -14.44 0.15
C GLU A 153 20.55 -15.23 -0.33
N TYR A 154 19.41 -14.56 -0.53
CA TYR A 154 18.16 -15.14 -1.04
C TYR A 154 18.17 -15.31 -2.58
N ARG A 155 19.24 -15.91 -3.11
CA ARG A 155 19.33 -16.32 -4.52
C ARG A 155 19.49 -17.82 -4.66
#